data_AF-A0A2T3XMW9-F1
#
_entry.id   AF-A0A2T3XMW9-F1
#
_cell.length_a   1.000
_cell.length_b   1.000
_cell.length_c   1.000
_cell.angle_alpha   90.00
_cell.angle_beta   90.00
_cell.angle_gamma   90.00
#
_symmetry.space_group_name_H-M   'P 1'
#
loop_
_entity.id
_entity.type
_entity.pdbx_description
1 polymer ?
#
loop_
_entity_poly.entity_id
_entity_poly.type
_entity_poly.pdbx_seq_one_letter_code
_entity_poly.pdbx_strand_id
1 'polypeptide(L)'
;MDLPEARAKAEEWLLRTPLYEEIAGSDPKHCYHAIRALVLRATPFDAYCVECKRAATFIPEHDETKRNLVLRGTEDAIQTYCMGSPVLVVSAACARNGSHRMQFVYLHRFKKGVWKIGQYPSLADLSIPESKQFIKVLGQDRVRELNTAIGLAAHGVGVGSYIYLRRIFESLVEEAHDKARNDGAWDDDAYQRSRMNERVTMLKGYLPAFLVEHPQLYGILSKHVHELSEDECLRNFEAVREAILIIARDKLKAHEEQEHRERTAKLLVKINSTVNGKTGS
;
A
#
# COMPACT_ATOMS: atom_id res chain seq x y z
N MET A 1 -20.75 3.87 -18.55
CA MET A 1 -20.62 4.54 -17.26
C MET A 1 -21.55 5.72 -17.18
N ASP A 2 -22.54 5.63 -16.31
CA ASP A 2 -23.43 6.73 -15.95
C ASP A 2 -22.87 7.55 -14.76
N LEU A 3 -23.59 8.60 -14.34
CA LEU A 3 -23.14 9.47 -13.26
C LEU A 3 -23.09 8.78 -11.87
N PRO A 4 -24.08 7.96 -11.46
CA PRO A 4 -23.98 7.18 -10.22
C PRO A 4 -22.76 6.26 -10.18
N GLU A 5 -22.49 5.52 -11.25
CA GLU A 5 -21.33 4.64 -11.34
C GLU A 5 -20.02 5.44 -11.26
N ALA A 6 -19.93 6.57 -11.97
CA ALA A 6 -18.75 7.45 -11.91
C ALA A 6 -18.50 8.01 -10.50
N ARG A 7 -19.57 8.33 -9.75
CA ARG A 7 -19.45 8.79 -8.35
C ARG A 7 -18.95 7.70 -7.42
N ALA A 8 -19.37 6.45 -7.62
CA ALA A 8 -18.89 5.32 -6.84
C ALA A 8 -17.39 5.06 -7.07
N LYS A 9 -16.91 5.22 -8.31
CA LYS A 9 -15.49 5.05 -8.69
C LYS A 9 -14.59 6.23 -8.34
N ALA A 10 -15.15 7.39 -8.02
CA ALA A 10 -14.37 8.62 -7.84
C ALA A 10 -13.30 8.51 -6.74
N GLU A 11 -13.51 7.71 -5.69
CA GLU A 11 -12.50 7.55 -4.64
C GLU A 11 -11.33 6.69 -5.09
N GLU A 12 -11.64 5.60 -5.81
CA GLU A 12 -10.66 4.74 -6.45
C GLU A 12 -9.78 5.55 -7.42
N TRP A 13 -10.38 6.42 -8.24
CA TRP A 13 -9.66 7.30 -9.16
C TRP A 13 -8.66 8.22 -8.46
N LEU A 14 -8.97 8.70 -7.25
CA LEU A 14 -8.09 9.56 -6.47
C LEU A 14 -7.00 8.71 -5.79
N LEU A 15 -7.39 7.67 -5.06
CA LEU A 15 -6.51 7.02 -4.09
C LEU A 15 -5.82 5.74 -4.57
N ARG A 16 -6.32 5.12 -5.64
CA ARG A 16 -5.87 3.78 -6.09
C ARG A 16 -5.44 3.74 -7.54
N THR A 17 -6.07 4.53 -8.42
CA THR A 17 -5.72 4.53 -9.84
C THR A 17 -4.29 5.04 -10.06
N PRO A 18 -3.42 4.25 -10.73
CA PRO A 18 -2.07 4.63 -11.14
C PRO A 18 -2.01 5.88 -12.03
N LEU A 19 -0.81 6.44 -12.18
CA LEU A 19 -0.58 7.48 -13.18
C LEU A 19 -0.61 6.89 -14.59
N TYR A 20 -1.08 7.68 -15.53
CA TYR A 20 -1.28 7.41 -16.95
C TYR A 20 -2.37 6.40 -17.29
N GLU A 21 -3.11 5.91 -16.29
CA GLU A 21 -4.27 5.05 -16.50
C GLU A 21 -5.49 5.84 -16.98
N GLU A 22 -6.23 5.20 -17.89
CA GLU A 22 -7.48 5.72 -18.43
C GLU A 22 -8.63 5.44 -17.45
N ILE A 23 -9.32 6.50 -17.01
CA ILE A 23 -10.48 6.38 -16.11
C ILE A 23 -11.83 6.48 -16.85
N ALA A 24 -11.80 7.01 -18.07
CA ALA A 24 -12.95 7.07 -18.96
C ALA A 24 -12.48 7.01 -20.41
N GLY A 25 -13.04 6.07 -21.16
CA GLY A 25 -12.78 5.87 -22.59
C GLY A 25 -13.29 7.00 -23.49
N SER A 26 -13.17 6.79 -24.81
CA SER A 26 -13.53 7.76 -25.86
C SER A 26 -15.00 8.20 -25.92
N ASP A 27 -15.90 7.54 -25.19
CA ASP A 27 -17.33 7.92 -25.15
C ASP A 27 -17.48 9.31 -24.47
N PRO A 28 -18.03 10.31 -25.18
CA PRO A 28 -18.25 11.66 -24.63
C PRO A 28 -19.04 11.67 -23.33
N LYS A 29 -20.04 10.80 -23.19
CA LYS A 29 -20.86 10.71 -21.97
C LYS A 29 -20.06 10.18 -20.80
N HIS A 30 -19.19 9.19 -21.03
CA HIS A 30 -18.32 8.65 -19.98
C HIS A 30 -17.30 9.69 -19.51
N CYS A 31 -16.66 10.39 -20.46
CA CYS A 31 -15.77 11.51 -20.17
C CYS A 31 -16.50 12.59 -19.34
N TYR A 32 -17.70 12.99 -19.77
CA TYR A 32 -18.54 13.97 -19.08
C TYR A 32 -18.86 13.53 -17.64
N HIS A 33 -19.30 12.29 -17.45
CA HIS A 33 -19.65 11.76 -16.13
C HIS A 33 -18.43 11.63 -15.21
N ALA A 34 -17.27 11.21 -15.72
CA ALA A 34 -16.03 11.14 -14.94
C ALA A 34 -15.58 12.53 -14.47
N ILE A 35 -15.49 13.51 -15.38
CA ILE A 35 -15.13 14.90 -15.05
C ILE A 35 -16.13 15.47 -14.05
N ARG A 36 -17.43 15.24 -14.26
CA ARG A 36 -18.48 15.71 -13.36
C ARG A 36 -18.38 15.08 -11.97
N ALA A 37 -18.07 13.78 -11.87
CA ALA A 37 -17.87 13.10 -10.60
C ALA A 37 -16.65 13.65 -9.85
N LEU A 38 -15.55 13.95 -10.56
CA LEU A 38 -14.33 14.53 -9.97
C LEU A 38 -14.54 15.99 -9.51
N VAL A 39 -15.15 16.84 -10.33
CA VAL A 39 -15.37 18.27 -10.03
C VAL A 39 -16.44 18.47 -8.96
N LEU A 40 -17.54 17.72 -9.02
CA LEU A 40 -18.65 17.83 -8.07
C LEU A 40 -18.45 16.96 -6.83
N ARG A 41 -17.27 16.37 -6.63
CA ARG A 41 -17.03 15.54 -5.46
C ARG A 41 -17.21 16.38 -4.21
N ALA A 42 -18.26 16.06 -3.45
CA ALA A 42 -18.59 16.73 -2.20
C ALA A 42 -18.33 15.84 -0.98
N THR A 43 -17.97 14.57 -1.21
CA THR A 43 -17.78 13.59 -0.12
C THR A 43 -16.34 13.62 0.38
N PRO A 44 -16.14 13.90 1.69
CA PRO A 44 -14.88 13.64 2.36
C PRO A 44 -14.48 12.18 2.19
N PHE A 45 -13.17 11.92 2.24
CA PHE A 45 -12.62 10.57 2.16
C PHE A 45 -11.47 10.42 3.15
N ASP A 46 -11.24 9.20 3.62
CA ASP A 46 -10.15 8.92 4.53
C ASP A 46 -8.90 8.48 3.76
N ALA A 47 -7.77 9.08 4.11
CA ALA A 47 -6.47 8.75 3.54
C ALA A 47 -5.35 9.01 4.54
N TYR A 48 -4.14 8.56 4.20
CA TYR A 48 -2.97 8.88 5.00
C TYR A 48 -2.47 10.29 4.70
N CYS A 49 -2.38 11.13 5.73
CA CYS A 49 -1.73 12.42 5.58
C CYS A 49 -0.23 12.27 5.81
N VAL A 50 0.57 12.46 4.75
CA VAL A 50 2.03 12.31 4.78
C VAL A 50 2.72 13.34 5.69
N GLU A 51 2.13 14.52 5.80
CA GLU A 51 2.61 15.62 6.65
C GLU A 51 2.24 15.38 8.13
N CYS A 52 0.99 15.00 8.41
CA CYS A 52 0.59 14.61 9.78
C CYS A 52 1.21 13.29 10.26
N LYS A 53 1.62 12.43 9.32
CA LYS A 53 2.11 11.06 9.54
C LYS A 53 1.10 10.11 10.18
N ARG A 54 -0.19 10.25 9.85
CA ARG A 54 -1.30 9.42 10.38
C ARG A 54 -2.53 9.49 9.47
N ALA A 55 -3.44 8.52 9.62
CA ALA A 55 -4.74 8.53 8.95
C ALA A 55 -5.53 9.80 9.30
N ALA A 56 -6.14 10.43 8.30
CA ALA A 56 -6.93 11.65 8.43
C ALA A 56 -8.03 11.70 7.34
N THR A 57 -9.09 12.43 7.64
CA THR A 57 -10.13 12.73 6.67
C THR A 57 -9.72 13.93 5.82
N PHE A 58 -9.86 13.81 4.50
CA PHE A 58 -9.60 14.85 3.52
C PHE A 58 -10.92 15.40 2.99
N ILE A 59 -11.02 16.73 2.98
CA ILE A 59 -12.19 17.48 2.53
C ILE A 59 -11.88 18.01 1.12
N PRO A 60 -12.62 17.59 0.09
CA PRO A 60 -12.45 18.11 -1.27
C PRO A 60 -12.58 19.63 -1.28
N GLU A 61 -11.62 20.30 -1.92
CA GLU A 61 -11.68 21.74 -2.14
C GLU A 61 -12.55 22.01 -3.36
N HIS A 62 -13.45 22.98 -3.23
CA HIS A 62 -14.32 23.38 -4.32
C HIS A 62 -13.74 24.58 -5.05
N ASP A 63 -13.55 24.43 -6.35
CA ASP A 63 -13.43 25.57 -7.26
C ASP A 63 -14.85 25.97 -7.68
N GLU A 64 -15.38 27.05 -7.08
CA GLU A 64 -16.75 27.52 -7.34
C GLU A 64 -17.00 27.83 -8.81
N THR A 65 -15.96 28.27 -9.54
CA THR A 65 -16.04 28.56 -10.97
C THR A 65 -16.27 27.28 -11.76
N LYS A 66 -15.46 26.24 -11.51
CA LYS A 66 -15.61 24.93 -12.15
C LYS A 66 -16.92 24.25 -11.73
N ARG A 67 -17.30 24.35 -10.47
CA ARG A 67 -18.52 23.76 -9.93
C ARG A 67 -19.77 24.39 -10.54
N ASN A 68 -19.83 25.72 -10.65
CA ASN A 68 -20.94 26.41 -11.29
C ASN A 68 -21.06 26.06 -12.79
N LEU A 69 -19.92 25.92 -13.48
CA LEU A 69 -19.88 25.52 -14.88
C LEU A 69 -20.39 24.10 -15.10
N VAL A 70 -19.98 23.15 -14.26
CA VAL A 70 -20.41 21.75 -14.34
C VAL A 70 -21.87 21.56 -13.87
N LEU A 71 -22.34 22.36 -12.90
CA LEU A 71 -23.73 22.29 -12.41
C LEU A 71 -24.74 22.95 -13.36
N ARG A 72 -24.36 24.03 -14.05
CA ARG A 72 -25.23 24.79 -14.96
C ARG A 72 -25.08 24.40 -16.43
N GLY A 73 -24.05 23.63 -16.76
CA GLY A 73 -23.66 23.32 -18.13
C GLY A 73 -24.37 22.11 -18.75
N THR A 74 -24.75 22.24 -20.02
CA THR A 74 -25.03 21.11 -20.93
C THR A 74 -23.72 20.39 -21.31
N GLU A 75 -23.81 19.27 -22.03
CA GLU A 75 -22.63 18.57 -22.58
C GLU A 75 -21.72 19.54 -23.37
N ASP A 76 -22.32 20.49 -24.11
CA ASP A 76 -21.62 21.55 -24.84
C ASP A 76 -20.81 22.52 -23.96
N ALA A 77 -21.34 22.90 -22.78
CA ALA A 77 -20.64 23.84 -21.89
C ALA A 77 -19.40 23.20 -21.25
N ILE A 78 -19.47 21.91 -20.92
CA ILE A 78 -18.29 21.15 -20.48
C ILE A 78 -17.34 20.94 -21.66
N GLN A 79 -17.83 20.70 -22.88
CA GLN A 79 -16.98 20.62 -24.07
C GLN A 79 -16.18 21.92 -24.27
N THR A 80 -16.81 23.09 -24.19
CA THR A 80 -16.11 24.39 -24.30
C THR A 80 -15.04 24.57 -23.22
N TYR A 81 -15.35 24.20 -21.98
CA TYR A 81 -14.37 24.20 -20.89
C TYR A 81 -13.20 23.25 -21.17
N CYS A 82 -13.51 22.04 -21.63
CA CYS A 82 -12.54 21.01 -21.91
C CYS A 82 -11.62 21.40 -23.09
N MET A 83 -12.13 22.15 -24.06
CA MET A 83 -11.32 22.69 -25.15
C MET A 83 -10.40 23.84 -24.69
N GLY A 84 -10.77 24.58 -23.64
CA GLY A 84 -9.99 25.71 -23.11
C GLY A 84 -8.92 25.33 -22.08
N SER A 85 -9.13 24.25 -21.31
CA SER A 85 -8.13 23.74 -20.38
C SER A 85 -8.17 22.21 -20.30
N PRO A 86 -7.22 21.49 -20.94
CA PRO A 86 -7.21 20.03 -20.97
C PRO A 86 -6.83 19.40 -19.63
N VAL A 87 -6.44 20.21 -18.63
CA VAL A 87 -5.97 19.74 -17.33
C VAL A 87 -7.00 20.06 -16.26
N LEU A 88 -7.46 19.02 -15.56
CA LEU A 88 -8.29 19.10 -14.37
C LEU A 88 -7.42 18.83 -13.14
N VAL A 89 -7.41 19.76 -12.20
CA VAL A 89 -6.78 19.56 -10.88
C VAL A 89 -7.89 19.43 -9.84
N VAL A 90 -7.87 18.31 -9.11
CA VAL A 90 -8.73 18.04 -7.96
C VAL A 90 -7.88 18.14 -6.70
N SER A 91 -8.25 19.01 -5.78
CA SER A 91 -7.54 19.22 -4.52
C SER A 91 -8.38 18.81 -3.34
N ALA A 92 -7.75 18.33 -2.27
CA ALA A 92 -8.40 18.06 -1.00
C ALA A 92 -7.49 18.48 0.16
N ALA A 93 -8.07 19.10 1.18
CA ALA A 93 -7.35 19.57 2.37
C ALA A 93 -7.55 18.60 3.54
N CYS A 94 -6.52 18.39 4.35
CA CYS A 94 -6.61 17.59 5.56
C CYS A 94 -7.49 18.30 6.60
N ALA A 95 -8.50 17.61 7.14
CA ALA A 95 -9.39 18.17 8.16
C ALA A 95 -8.67 18.56 9.46
N ARG A 96 -7.48 18.00 9.72
CA ARG A 96 -6.65 18.33 10.90
C ARG A 96 -5.78 19.56 10.72
N ASN A 97 -5.39 19.86 9.47
CA ASN A 97 -4.60 21.03 9.14
C ASN A 97 -4.84 21.38 7.67
N GLY A 98 -5.51 22.50 7.42
CA GLY A 98 -5.84 22.97 6.07
C GLY A 98 -4.63 23.36 5.21
N SER A 99 -3.42 23.45 5.78
CA SER A 99 -2.20 23.62 5.00
C SER A 99 -1.75 22.33 4.29
N HIS A 100 -2.15 21.16 4.79
CA HIS A 100 -1.78 19.88 4.19
C HIS A 100 -2.74 19.54 3.06
N ARG A 101 -2.21 19.31 1.86
CA ARG A 101 -3.03 19.13 0.65
C ARG A 101 -2.70 17.85 -0.09
N MET A 102 -3.74 17.25 -0.64
CA MET A 102 -3.64 16.27 -1.72
C MET A 102 -4.07 16.92 -3.02
N GLN A 103 -3.37 16.62 -4.10
CA GLN A 103 -3.66 17.08 -5.44
C GLN A 103 -3.66 15.90 -6.40
N PHE A 104 -4.65 15.86 -7.29
CA PHE A 104 -4.77 14.86 -8.33
C PHE A 104 -4.97 15.59 -9.65
N VAL A 105 -4.16 15.26 -10.64
CA VAL A 105 -4.11 15.94 -11.93
C VAL A 105 -4.57 14.97 -13.00
N TYR A 106 -5.57 15.38 -13.77
CA TYR A 106 -6.14 14.60 -14.86
C TYR A 106 -6.00 15.36 -16.17
N LEU A 107 -5.57 14.66 -17.21
CA LEU A 107 -5.63 15.12 -18.59
C LEU A 107 -6.93 14.60 -19.16
N HIS A 108 -7.76 15.48 -19.69
CA HIS A 108 -8.91 15.07 -20.49
C HIS A 108 -8.70 15.57 -21.92
N ARG A 109 -9.12 14.75 -22.88
CA ARG A 109 -9.18 15.13 -24.29
C ARG A 109 -10.54 14.70 -24.78
N PHE A 110 -11.36 15.68 -25.17
CA PHE A 110 -12.71 15.42 -25.65
C PHE A 110 -12.73 14.35 -26.75
N LYS A 111 -13.64 13.37 -26.65
CA LYS A 111 -13.76 12.19 -27.54
C LYS A 111 -12.55 11.26 -27.58
N LYS A 112 -11.56 11.44 -26.71
CA LYS A 112 -10.40 10.54 -26.62
C LYS A 112 -10.31 9.83 -25.28
N GLY A 113 -10.67 10.50 -24.19
CA GLY A 113 -10.65 9.91 -22.86
C GLY A 113 -10.21 10.87 -21.75
N VAL A 114 -10.10 10.32 -20.55
CA VAL A 114 -9.60 10.98 -19.35
C VAL A 114 -8.54 10.11 -18.70
N TRP A 115 -7.36 10.67 -18.46
CA TRP A 115 -6.22 9.99 -17.85
C TRP A 115 -5.78 10.71 -16.59
N LYS A 116 -5.38 9.95 -15.57
CA LYS A 116 -4.68 10.53 -14.43
C LYS A 116 -3.23 10.79 -14.83
N ILE A 117 -2.72 12.01 -14.72
CA ILE A 117 -1.37 12.37 -15.18
C ILE A 117 -0.45 12.87 -14.07
N GLY A 118 -0.97 13.07 -12.86
CA GLY A 118 -0.15 13.45 -11.72
C GLY A 118 -0.90 13.33 -10.40
N GLN A 119 -0.15 13.20 -9.31
CA GLN A 119 -0.71 13.33 -7.96
C GLN A 119 0.36 13.73 -6.95
N TYR A 120 -0.09 14.37 -5.87
CA TYR A 120 0.66 14.54 -4.63
C TYR A 120 -0.27 14.26 -3.45
N PRO A 121 0.14 13.47 -2.44
CA PRO A 121 1.35 12.66 -2.41
C PRO A 121 1.25 11.46 -3.38
N SER A 122 2.34 10.72 -3.60
CA SER A 122 2.33 9.57 -4.52
C SER A 122 1.47 8.41 -3.97
N LEU A 123 1.11 7.44 -4.81
CA LEU A 123 0.39 6.23 -4.34
C LEU A 123 1.21 5.44 -3.31
N ALA A 124 2.53 5.38 -3.50
CA ALA A 124 3.45 4.78 -2.55
C ALA A 124 3.38 5.50 -1.19
N ASP A 125 3.34 6.84 -1.22
CA ASP A 125 3.24 7.66 0.00
C ASP A 125 1.91 7.45 0.75
N LEU A 126 0.81 7.27 0.02
CA LEU A 126 -0.50 6.93 0.61
C LEU A 126 -0.50 5.55 1.26
N SER A 127 0.38 4.64 0.81
CA SER A 127 0.53 3.27 1.31
C SER A 127 1.47 3.17 2.52
N ILE A 128 2.18 4.25 2.87
CA ILE A 128 3.11 4.32 4.00
C ILE A 128 2.54 3.91 5.38
N PRO A 129 1.30 4.24 5.81
CA PRO A 129 0.87 3.87 7.16
C PRO A 129 0.76 2.37 7.36
N GLU A 130 0.28 1.64 6.33
CA GLU A 130 0.22 0.19 6.38
C GLU A 130 1.62 -0.40 6.51
N SER A 131 2.62 0.17 5.83
CA SER A 131 3.99 -0.35 5.88
C SER A 131 4.78 0.10 7.13
N LYS A 132 4.43 1.24 7.74
CA LYS A 132 5.11 1.81 8.92
C LYS A 132 5.02 0.92 10.17
N GLN A 133 3.87 0.29 10.41
CA GLN A 133 3.70 -0.59 11.56
C GLN A 133 4.69 -1.78 11.51
N PHE A 134 5.11 -2.17 10.31
CA PHE A 134 6.03 -3.28 10.09
C PHE A 134 7.50 -2.90 10.29
N ILE A 135 7.85 -1.61 10.51
CA ILE A 135 9.24 -1.19 10.76
C ILE A 135 9.83 -1.94 11.96
N LYS A 136 9.02 -2.23 12.99
CA LYS A 136 9.47 -2.97 14.17
C LYS A 136 9.88 -4.40 13.88
N VAL A 137 9.30 -5.03 12.87
CA VAL A 137 9.45 -6.47 12.60
C VAL A 137 10.17 -6.82 11.31
N LEU A 138 10.15 -5.93 10.32
CA LEU A 138 10.90 -6.07 9.07
C LEU A 138 12.13 -5.15 9.04
N GLY A 139 12.21 -4.14 9.91
CA GLY A 139 13.24 -3.12 9.84
C GLY A 139 12.96 -2.04 8.77
N GLN A 140 13.69 -0.93 8.85
CA GLN A 140 13.46 0.23 7.99
C GLN A 140 13.73 -0.05 6.51
N ASP A 141 14.76 -0.83 6.19
CA ASP A 141 15.15 -1.10 4.81
C ASP A 141 14.17 -2.01 4.08
N ARG A 142 13.65 -3.05 4.75
CA ARG A 142 12.63 -3.94 4.15
C ARG A 142 11.30 -3.20 3.93
N VAL A 143 10.94 -2.29 4.84
CA VAL A 143 9.78 -1.39 4.65
C VAL A 143 9.98 -0.44 3.47
N ARG A 144 11.19 0.08 3.27
CA ARG A 144 11.52 0.86 2.06
C ARG A 144 11.35 0.01 0.81
N GLU A 145 11.85 -1.22 0.80
CA GLU A 145 11.67 -2.12 -0.33
C GLU A 145 10.20 -2.43 -0.62
N LEU A 146 9.37 -2.61 0.41
CA LEU A 146 7.92 -2.81 0.25
C LEU A 146 7.28 -1.60 -0.42
N ASN A 147 7.61 -0.39 0.04
CA ASN A 147 7.11 0.84 -0.57
C ASN A 147 7.62 1.02 -2.00
N THR A 148 8.88 0.67 -2.28
CA THR A 148 9.44 0.69 -3.64
C THR A 148 8.72 -0.29 -4.55
N ALA A 149 8.42 -1.51 -4.08
CA ALA A 149 7.64 -2.48 -4.83
C ALA A 149 6.26 -1.92 -5.22
N ILE A 150 5.55 -1.33 -4.25
CA ILE A 150 4.24 -0.68 -4.46
C ILE A 150 4.36 0.46 -5.46
N GLY A 151 5.38 1.32 -5.32
CA GLY A 151 5.62 2.42 -6.24
C GLY A 151 5.91 1.96 -7.67
N LEU A 152 6.73 0.92 -7.85
CA LEU A 152 7.05 0.36 -9.16
C LEU A 152 5.81 -0.23 -9.84
N ALA A 153 5.02 -1.02 -9.11
CA ALA A 153 3.77 -1.55 -9.64
C ALA A 153 2.79 -0.43 -10.03
N ALA A 154 2.69 0.62 -9.19
CA ALA A 154 1.90 1.81 -9.47
C ALA A 154 2.43 2.67 -10.65
N HIS A 155 3.61 2.37 -11.19
CA HIS A 155 4.15 3.00 -12.39
C HIS A 155 4.24 2.02 -13.58
N GLY A 156 3.56 0.89 -13.50
CA GLY A 156 3.54 -0.10 -14.58
C GLY A 156 4.80 -0.94 -14.69
N VAL A 157 5.63 -0.98 -13.65
CA VAL A 157 6.86 -1.78 -13.57
C VAL A 157 6.61 -2.99 -12.66
N GLY A 158 5.98 -4.02 -13.22
CA GLY A 158 5.64 -5.27 -12.57
C GLY A 158 6.85 -6.13 -12.21
N VAL A 159 7.75 -6.45 -13.16
CA VAL A 159 8.92 -7.32 -12.91
C VAL A 159 9.82 -6.70 -11.84
N GLY A 160 10.06 -5.39 -11.94
CA GLY A 160 10.82 -4.63 -10.94
C GLY A 160 10.20 -4.71 -9.56
N SER A 161 8.87 -4.61 -9.44
CA SER A 161 8.18 -4.70 -8.15
C SER A 161 8.39 -6.06 -7.47
N TYR A 162 8.42 -7.16 -8.23
CA TYR A 162 8.62 -8.52 -7.72
C TYR A 162 10.04 -8.74 -7.18
N ILE A 163 11.05 -8.09 -7.75
CA ILE A 163 12.43 -8.14 -7.24
C ILE A 163 12.48 -7.64 -5.78
N TYR A 164 11.78 -6.54 -5.48
CA TYR A 164 11.74 -5.99 -4.12
C TYR A 164 10.92 -6.88 -3.16
N LEU A 165 9.78 -7.43 -3.59
CA LEU A 165 9.03 -8.39 -2.77
C LEU A 165 9.84 -9.66 -2.47
N ARG A 166 10.63 -10.13 -3.45
CA ARG A 166 11.52 -11.27 -3.30
C ARG A 166 12.61 -11.02 -2.25
N ARG A 167 13.24 -9.84 -2.27
CA ARG A 167 14.26 -9.49 -1.26
C ARG A 167 13.71 -9.43 0.16
N ILE A 168 12.46 -8.98 0.33
CA ILE A 168 11.77 -9.04 1.63
C ILE A 168 11.59 -10.50 2.05
N PHE A 169 11.08 -11.35 1.16
CA PHE A 169 10.91 -12.77 1.43
C PHE A 169 12.23 -13.44 1.82
N GLU A 170 13.28 -13.26 1.03
CA GLU A 170 14.61 -13.86 1.29
C GLU A 170 15.19 -13.40 2.62
N SER A 171 15.02 -12.11 2.97
CA SER A 171 15.47 -11.61 4.28
C SER A 171 14.75 -12.27 5.46
N LEU A 172 13.47 -12.62 5.32
CA LEU A 172 12.72 -13.31 6.37
C LEU A 172 13.22 -14.74 6.58
N VAL A 173 13.59 -15.42 5.49
CA VAL A 173 14.18 -16.75 5.56
C VAL A 173 15.57 -16.70 6.19
N GLU A 174 16.39 -15.72 5.82
CA GLU A 174 17.73 -15.56 6.38
C GLU A 174 17.69 -15.20 7.88
N GLU A 175 16.80 -14.29 8.29
CA GLU A 175 16.62 -13.98 9.72
C GLU A 175 16.17 -15.21 10.54
N ALA A 176 15.36 -16.09 9.95
CA ALA A 176 14.97 -17.33 10.59
C ALA A 176 16.13 -18.33 10.68
N HIS A 177 16.97 -18.39 9.64
CA HIS A 177 18.20 -19.18 9.63
C HIS A 177 19.18 -18.72 10.71
N ASP A 178 19.40 -17.42 10.84
CA ASP A 178 20.24 -16.85 11.90
C ASP A 178 19.75 -17.24 13.30
N LYS A 179 18.43 -17.22 13.54
CA LYS A 179 17.85 -17.68 14.81
C LYS A 179 18.07 -19.18 15.03
N ALA A 180 17.79 -20.00 14.02
CA ALA A 180 17.95 -21.44 14.11
C ALA A 180 19.40 -21.86 14.40
N ARG A 181 20.37 -21.14 13.82
CA ARG A 181 21.79 -21.35 14.06
C ARG A 181 22.20 -21.10 15.52
N ASN A 182 21.52 -20.17 16.20
CA ASN A 182 21.83 -19.81 17.59
C ASN A 182 21.22 -20.80 18.62
N ASP A 183 20.25 -21.63 18.24
CA ASP A 183 19.55 -22.56 19.14
C ASP A 183 20.24 -23.94 19.30
N GLY A 184 21.44 -24.11 18.73
CA GLY A 184 22.40 -25.16 19.14
C GLY A 184 22.24 -26.57 18.53
N ALA A 185 21.37 -26.75 17.54
CA ALA A 185 21.17 -28.03 16.83
C ALA A 185 20.92 -27.82 15.33
N TRP A 186 21.74 -26.99 14.69
CA TRP A 186 21.58 -26.60 13.28
C TRP A 186 22.62 -27.26 12.37
N ASP A 187 22.16 -27.94 11.33
CA ASP A 187 22.99 -28.46 10.25
C ASP A 187 23.06 -27.43 9.11
N ASP A 188 24.09 -26.59 9.16
CA ASP A 188 24.29 -25.52 8.18
C ASP A 188 24.62 -26.06 6.77
N ASP A 189 25.35 -27.17 6.71
CA ASP A 189 25.75 -27.80 5.44
C ASP A 189 24.52 -28.34 4.70
N ALA A 190 23.58 -28.95 5.42
CA ALA A 190 22.30 -29.38 4.86
C ALA A 190 21.48 -28.18 4.35
N TYR A 191 21.39 -27.10 5.13
CA TYR A 191 20.63 -25.89 4.75
C TYR A 191 21.17 -25.23 3.48
N GLN A 192 22.49 -25.06 3.37
CA GLN A 192 23.11 -24.42 2.21
C GLN A 192 22.88 -25.22 0.92
N ARG A 193 22.88 -26.55 1.00
CA ARG A 193 22.64 -27.45 -0.15
C ARG A 193 21.15 -27.58 -0.51
N SER A 194 20.25 -27.23 0.41
CA SER A 194 18.81 -27.34 0.21
C SER A 194 18.23 -26.24 -0.69
N ARG A 195 17.19 -26.61 -1.44
CA ARG A 195 16.39 -25.66 -2.23
C ARG A 195 15.53 -24.80 -1.30
N MET A 196 15.05 -23.65 -1.79
CA MET A 196 14.29 -22.71 -0.94
C MET A 196 13.08 -23.33 -0.24
N ASN A 197 12.30 -24.18 -0.92
CA ASN A 197 11.15 -24.86 -0.28
C ASN A 197 11.58 -25.80 0.87
N GLU A 198 12.73 -26.45 0.73
CA GLU A 198 13.31 -27.31 1.76
C GLU A 198 13.83 -26.45 2.93
N ARG A 199 14.49 -25.33 2.62
CA ARG A 199 14.94 -24.33 3.62
C ARG A 199 13.78 -23.83 4.47
N VAL A 200 12.67 -23.44 3.85
CA VAL A 200 11.43 -23.03 4.56
C VAL A 200 10.93 -24.16 5.48
N THR A 201 10.98 -25.41 5.01
CA THR A 201 10.54 -26.57 5.79
C THR A 201 11.44 -26.81 7.00
N MET A 202 12.77 -26.69 6.85
CA MET A 202 13.73 -26.79 7.95
C MET A 202 13.51 -25.68 8.99
N LEU A 203 13.09 -24.50 8.54
CA LEU A 203 12.88 -23.30 9.36
C LEU A 203 11.45 -23.14 9.90
N LYS A 204 10.59 -24.16 9.77
CA LYS A 204 9.17 -24.07 10.15
C LYS A 204 8.90 -23.59 11.59
N GLY A 205 9.85 -23.82 12.51
CA GLY A 205 9.75 -23.37 13.91
C GLY A 205 10.09 -21.90 14.13
N TYR A 206 10.71 -21.25 13.14
CA TYR A 206 11.22 -19.87 13.23
C TYR A 206 10.51 -18.91 12.26
N LEU A 207 9.76 -19.43 11.29
CA LEU A 207 9.04 -18.67 10.29
C LEU A 207 7.55 -18.50 10.66
N PRO A 208 6.90 -17.41 10.21
CA PRO A 208 5.45 -17.25 10.33
C PRO A 208 4.68 -18.40 9.65
N ALA A 209 3.57 -18.82 10.26
CA ALA A 209 2.79 -19.98 9.82
C ALA A 209 2.38 -19.89 8.34
N PHE A 210 1.91 -18.73 7.90
CA PHE A 210 1.50 -18.49 6.52
C PHE A 210 2.61 -18.81 5.50
N LEU A 211 3.87 -18.51 5.83
CA LEU A 211 5.00 -18.78 4.94
C LEU A 211 5.29 -20.29 4.84
N VAL A 212 5.16 -21.00 5.96
CA VAL A 212 5.34 -22.46 6.04
C VAL A 212 4.22 -23.20 5.30
N GLU A 213 2.99 -22.69 5.35
CA GLU A 213 1.82 -23.25 4.64
C GLU A 213 1.86 -22.97 3.13
N HIS A 214 2.62 -21.96 2.71
CA HIS A 214 2.68 -21.50 1.33
C HIS A 214 4.12 -21.37 0.77
N PRO A 215 4.95 -22.43 0.79
CA PRO A 215 6.33 -22.39 0.30
C PRO A 215 6.40 -22.04 -1.20
N GLN A 216 5.33 -22.29 -1.97
CA GLN A 216 5.21 -21.91 -3.37
C GLN A 216 5.29 -20.39 -3.62
N LEU A 217 5.11 -19.56 -2.60
CA LEU A 217 5.24 -18.09 -2.70
C LEU A 217 6.63 -17.69 -3.23
N TYR A 218 7.69 -18.40 -2.81
CA TYR A 218 9.01 -18.17 -3.39
C TYR A 218 9.07 -18.55 -4.86
N GLY A 219 8.45 -19.66 -5.25
CA GLY A 219 8.35 -20.07 -6.65
C GLY A 219 7.68 -19.00 -7.51
N ILE A 220 6.62 -18.36 -6.99
CA ILE A 220 5.97 -17.21 -7.62
C ILE A 220 6.96 -16.05 -7.74
N LEU A 221 7.54 -15.59 -6.63
CA LEU A 221 8.49 -14.48 -6.59
C LEU A 221 9.75 -14.69 -7.46
N SER A 222 10.20 -15.93 -7.59
CA SER A 222 11.41 -16.27 -8.35
C SER A 222 11.12 -16.51 -9.84
N LYS A 223 10.01 -17.14 -10.21
CA LYS A 223 9.66 -17.39 -11.63
C LYS A 223 9.19 -16.13 -12.34
N HIS A 224 8.44 -15.27 -11.64
CA HIS A 224 7.82 -14.09 -12.23
C HIS A 224 8.86 -13.03 -12.65
N VAL A 225 10.11 -13.14 -12.18
CA VAL A 225 11.21 -12.26 -12.63
C VAL A 225 11.81 -12.72 -13.97
N HIS A 226 11.68 -14.00 -14.34
CA HIS A 226 12.36 -14.57 -15.51
C HIS A 226 11.40 -15.00 -16.63
N GLU A 227 10.13 -15.30 -16.32
CA GLU A 227 9.22 -15.97 -17.25
C GLU A 227 8.01 -15.13 -17.67
N LEU A 228 7.62 -14.11 -16.90
CA LEU A 228 6.40 -13.34 -17.13
C LEU A 228 6.67 -11.93 -17.66
N SER A 229 5.69 -11.43 -18.40
CA SER A 229 5.63 -10.03 -18.86
C SER A 229 5.35 -9.05 -17.72
N GLU A 230 5.60 -7.76 -17.96
CA GLU A 230 5.23 -6.67 -17.04
C GLU A 230 3.73 -6.74 -16.67
N ASP A 231 2.85 -6.89 -17.66
CA ASP A 231 1.40 -6.94 -17.47
C ASP A 231 0.94 -8.15 -16.65
N GLU A 232 1.60 -9.30 -16.78
CA GLU A 232 1.31 -10.48 -15.96
C GLU A 232 1.74 -10.26 -14.50
N CYS A 233 2.89 -9.63 -14.28
CA CYS A 233 3.33 -9.26 -12.94
C CYS A 233 2.37 -8.26 -12.29
N LEU A 234 1.95 -7.22 -13.02
CA LEU A 234 1.02 -6.20 -12.52
C LEU A 234 -0.35 -6.79 -12.16
N ARG A 235 -0.89 -7.69 -12.99
CA ARG A 235 -2.18 -8.37 -12.73
C ARG A 235 -2.17 -9.18 -11.44
N ASN A 236 -1.03 -9.76 -11.08
CA ASN A 236 -0.89 -10.61 -9.90
C ASN A 236 -0.26 -9.88 -8.68
N PHE A 237 0.21 -8.65 -8.87
CA PHE A 237 0.97 -7.91 -7.86
C PHE A 237 0.22 -7.78 -6.54
N GLU A 238 -1.06 -7.41 -6.58
CA GLU A 238 -1.87 -7.22 -5.37
C GLU A 238 -1.95 -8.49 -4.51
N ALA A 239 -2.08 -9.67 -5.15
CA ALA A 239 -2.14 -10.95 -4.44
C ALA A 239 -0.80 -11.28 -3.77
N VAL A 240 0.32 -11.06 -4.47
CA VAL A 240 1.66 -11.32 -3.93
C VAL A 240 2.04 -10.30 -2.85
N ARG A 241 1.66 -9.03 -3.02
CA ARG A 241 1.80 -7.99 -1.99
C ARG A 241 1.05 -8.41 -0.73
N GLU A 242 -0.20 -8.85 -0.86
CA GLU A 242 -1.00 -9.26 0.31
C GLU A 242 -0.38 -10.44 1.05
N ALA A 243 0.19 -11.41 0.32
CA ALA A 243 0.93 -12.52 0.93
C ALA A 243 2.09 -12.01 1.81
N ILE A 244 2.90 -11.06 1.32
CA ILE A 244 3.98 -10.44 2.10
C ILE A 244 3.43 -9.65 3.30
N LEU A 245 2.31 -8.94 3.13
CA LEU A 245 1.67 -8.19 4.22
C LEU A 245 1.13 -9.12 5.31
N ILE A 246 0.54 -10.27 4.98
CA ILE A 246 0.10 -11.27 5.96
C ILE A 246 1.28 -11.75 6.79
N ILE A 247 2.40 -12.10 6.14
CA ILE A 247 3.63 -12.54 6.83
C ILE A 247 4.14 -11.45 7.79
N ALA A 248 4.12 -10.18 7.35
CA ALA A 248 4.52 -9.06 8.18
C ALA A 248 3.57 -8.83 9.38
N ARG A 249 2.26 -9.00 9.19
CA ARG A 249 1.25 -8.91 10.27
C ARG A 249 1.41 -10.04 11.30
N ASP A 250 1.62 -11.27 10.84
CA ASP A 250 1.87 -12.42 11.74
C ASP A 250 3.10 -12.17 12.61
N LYS A 251 4.18 -11.67 12.01
CA LYS A 251 5.40 -11.33 12.73
C LYS A 251 5.19 -10.17 13.72
N LEU A 252 4.43 -9.14 13.34
CA LEU A 252 4.06 -8.04 14.23
C LEU A 252 3.27 -8.53 15.43
N LYS A 253 2.27 -9.40 15.21
CA LYS A 253 1.48 -9.99 16.28
C LYS A 253 2.34 -10.81 17.25
N ALA A 254 3.24 -11.65 16.73
CA ALA A 254 4.15 -12.44 17.55
C ALA A 254 5.10 -11.55 18.38
N HIS A 255 5.60 -10.46 17.79
CA HIS A 255 6.44 -9.49 18.49
C HIS A 255 5.68 -8.77 19.61
N GLU A 256 4.46 -8.31 19.34
CA GLU A 256 3.62 -7.64 20.34
C GLU A 256 3.24 -8.56 21.50
N GLU A 257 2.90 -9.83 21.21
CA GLU A 257 2.67 -10.84 22.25
C GLU A 257 3.90 -11.08 23.12
N GLN A 258 5.09 -11.17 22.51
CA GLN A 258 6.35 -11.33 23.23
C GLN A 258 6.64 -10.12 24.13
N GLU A 259 6.55 -8.89 23.61
CA GLU A 259 6.73 -7.66 24.40
C GLU A 259 5.74 -7.59 25.57
N HIS A 260 4.49 -7.99 25.35
CA HIS A 260 3.46 -8.02 26.39
C HIS A 260 3.78 -9.03 27.49
N ARG A 261 4.21 -10.25 27.11
CA ARG A 261 4.63 -11.30 28.07
C ARG A 261 5.82 -10.83 28.90
N GLU A 262 6.85 -10.29 28.27
CA GLU A 262 8.04 -9.78 28.98
C GLU A 262 7.71 -8.63 29.93
N ARG A 263 6.87 -7.69 29.50
CA ARG A 263 6.43 -6.57 30.34
C ARG A 263 5.66 -7.08 31.55
N THR A 264 4.74 -8.03 31.35
CA THR A 264 3.96 -8.64 32.43
C THR A 264 4.86 -9.39 33.40
N ALA A 265 5.81 -10.20 32.91
CA ALA A 265 6.77 -10.90 33.74
C ALA A 265 7.62 -9.94 34.59
N LYS A 266 8.12 -8.85 34.01
CA LYS A 266 8.86 -7.80 34.74
C LYS A 266 8.02 -7.15 35.84
N LEU A 267 6.74 -6.87 35.57
CA LEU A 267 5.81 -6.34 36.58
C LEU A 267 5.58 -7.32 37.73
N LEU A 268 5.37 -8.60 37.44
CA LEU A 268 5.20 -9.65 38.46
C LEU A 268 6.43 -9.78 39.37
N VAL A 269 7.64 -9.75 38.80
CA VAL A 269 8.90 -9.76 39.57
C VAL A 269 8.98 -8.55 40.51
N LYS A 270 8.61 -7.36 40.03
CA LYS A 270 8.60 -6.12 40.84
C LYS A 270 7.56 -6.14 41.96
N ILE A 271 6.40 -6.74 41.72
CA ILE A 271 5.37 -6.93 42.76
C ILE A 271 5.91 -7.87 43.85
N ASN A 272 6.50 -9.00 43.46
CA ASN A 272 7.02 -10.00 44.40
C ASN A 272 8.14 -9.42 45.30
N SER A 273 9.04 -8.61 44.76
CA SER A 273 10.08 -7.94 45.56
C SER A 273 9.50 -6.90 46.54
N THR A 274 8.41 -6.22 46.17
CA THR A 274 7.74 -5.24 47.02
C THR A 274 6.93 -5.90 48.14
N VAL A 275 6.31 -7.06 47.86
CA VAL A 275 5.54 -7.83 48.85
C VAL A 275 6.48 -8.47 49.88
N ASN A 276 7.56 -9.11 49.44
CA ASN A 276 8.52 -9.76 50.34
C ASN A 276 9.38 -8.77 51.14
N GLY A 277 9.55 -7.54 50.63
CA GLY A 277 10.22 -6.45 51.36
C GLY A 277 9.39 -5.85 52.50
N LYS A 278 8.07 -6.07 52.54
CA LYS A 278 7.16 -5.56 53.60
C LYS A 278 6.88 -6.55 54.72
N THR A 279 7.18 -7.84 54.53
CA THR A 279 6.99 -8.90 55.54
C THR A 279 8.20 -9.09 56.46
N GLY A 280 9.26 -8.30 56.29
CA GLY A 280 10.48 -8.34 57.09
C GLY A 280 10.74 -7.11 57.97
N SER A 281 9.70 -6.33 58.30
CA SER A 281 9.78 -5.16 59.20
C SER A 281 8.80 -5.29 60.34
#